data_AF-A0A4T0N9C0-F1
#
_entry.id   AF-A0A4T0N9C0-F1
#
_cell.length_a   1.000
_cell.length_b   1.000
_cell.length_c   1.000
_cell.angle_alpha   90.00
_cell.angle_beta   90.00
_cell.angle_gamma   90.00
#
_symmetry.space_group_name_H-M   'P 1'
#
loop_
_entity.id
_entity.type
_entity.pdbx_description
1 polymer ?
#
loop_
_entity_poly.entity_id
_entity_poly.type
_entity_poly.pdbx_seq_one_letter_code
_entity_poly.pdbx_strand_id
1 'polypeptide(L)'
;MTPVDYQKEQLDKLLEDPTKPVYIPDAPKKKEIAPAKEMFAHVQGSSAGAGSGEFHVYKQSRRREYDRVQLMEEERREEARAAEFEQRRREREAVAEAKTSKNRNRRNKRKQGKQDAKTKESNKEDDTEFKKRKIVGGTLPISEENSEKAPAVPVVEKTETPTVATENPITVVEDSSW
;
A
#
# COMPACT_ATOMS: atom_id res chain seq x y z
N MET A 1 -36.66 15.21 20.01
CA MET A 1 -36.14 14.11 19.19
C MET A 1 -34.67 13.91 19.52
N THR A 2 -34.36 12.88 20.29
CA THR A 2 -32.99 12.43 20.56
C THR A 2 -32.54 11.47 19.44
N PRO A 3 -31.22 11.25 19.24
CA PRO A 3 -30.74 10.25 18.28
C PRO A 3 -31.30 8.84 18.53
N VAL A 4 -31.58 8.52 19.79
CA VAL A 4 -32.18 7.24 20.20
C VAL A 4 -33.64 7.16 19.75
N ASP A 5 -34.39 8.26 19.81
CA ASP A 5 -35.78 8.30 19.36
C ASP A 5 -35.88 8.05 17.85
N TYR A 6 -34.99 8.66 17.05
CA TYR A 6 -34.93 8.43 15.60
C TYR A 6 -34.61 6.97 15.24
N GLN A 7 -33.67 6.35 15.97
CA GLN A 7 -33.35 4.94 15.77
C GLN A 7 -34.51 4.02 16.14
N LYS A 8 -35.26 4.34 17.22
CA LYS A 8 -36.48 3.62 17.59
C LYS A 8 -37.52 3.69 16.48
N GLU A 9 -37.81 4.88 15.96
CA GLU A 9 -38.76 5.04 14.85
C GLU A 9 -38.34 4.26 13.58
N GLN A 10 -37.04 4.25 13.26
CA GLN A 10 -36.51 3.46 12.15
C GLN A 10 -36.64 1.94 12.38
N LEU A 11 -36.42 1.47 13.61
CA LEU A 11 -36.57 0.07 13.98
C LEU A 11 -38.03 -0.36 13.96
N ASP A 12 -38.93 0.44 14.52
CA ASP A 12 -40.37 0.16 14.52
C ASP A 12 -40.87 -0.02 13.08
N LYS A 13 -40.49 0.89 12.17
CA LYS A 13 -40.80 0.79 10.73
C LYS A 13 -40.20 -0.44 10.05
N LEU A 14 -39.01 -0.88 10.47
CA LEU A 14 -38.37 -2.06 9.88
C LEU A 14 -38.99 -3.38 10.39
N LEU A 15 -39.50 -3.36 11.62
CA LEU A 15 -40.11 -4.51 12.30
C LEU A 15 -41.60 -4.67 12.00
N GLU A 16 -42.27 -3.68 11.40
CA GLU A 16 -43.63 -3.80 10.87
C GLU A 16 -43.77 -5.00 9.92
N ASP A 17 -42.79 -5.20 9.02
CA ASP A 17 -42.77 -6.30 8.03
C ASP A 17 -41.42 -7.05 8.02
N PRO A 18 -41.20 -8.03 8.91
CA PRO A 18 -39.90 -8.70 9.06
C PRO A 18 -39.54 -9.64 7.90
N THR A 19 -40.47 -9.92 6.99
CA THR A 19 -40.25 -10.78 5.81
C THR A 19 -39.67 -10.01 4.62
N LYS A 20 -39.71 -8.68 4.64
CA LYS A 20 -39.22 -7.83 3.56
C LYS A 20 -37.68 -7.75 3.63
N PRO A 21 -36.96 -8.06 2.53
CA PRO A 21 -35.51 -7.91 2.52
C PRO A 21 -35.11 -6.45 2.70
N VAL A 22 -34.16 -6.21 3.60
CA VAL A 22 -33.65 -4.88 3.90
C VAL A 22 -32.69 -4.43 2.80
N TYR A 23 -32.91 -3.25 2.23
CA TYR A 23 -31.99 -2.65 1.26
C TYR A 23 -30.80 -2.02 1.98
N ILE A 24 -29.62 -2.62 1.82
CA ILE A 24 -28.35 -2.02 2.23
C ILE A 24 -27.76 -1.37 0.98
N PRO A 25 -27.50 -0.05 0.97
CA PRO A 25 -26.94 0.61 -0.19
C PRO A 25 -25.52 0.11 -0.45
N ASP A 26 -25.21 -0.12 -1.72
CA ASP A 26 -23.84 -0.43 -2.15
C ASP A 26 -22.91 0.76 -1.87
N ALA A 27 -21.61 0.47 -1.78
CA ALA A 27 -20.59 1.50 -1.64
C ALA A 27 -20.69 2.53 -2.79
N PRO A 28 -20.44 3.82 -2.52
CA PRO A 28 -20.49 4.85 -3.56
C PRO A 28 -19.48 4.52 -4.65
N LYS A 29 -19.96 4.45 -5.90
CA LYS A 29 -19.10 4.21 -7.07
C LYS A 29 -18.21 5.43 -7.32
N LYS A 30 -16.98 5.19 -7.77
CA LYS A 30 -16.09 6.26 -8.23
C LYS A 30 -16.71 6.94 -9.45
N LYS A 31 -16.41 8.23 -9.63
CA LYS A 31 -16.85 8.97 -10.81
C LYS A 31 -16.05 8.44 -12.01
N GLU A 32 -16.75 7.92 -13.01
CA GLU A 32 -16.13 7.44 -14.24
C GLU A 32 -16.73 8.17 -15.43
N ILE A 33 -15.91 8.48 -16.42
CA ILE A 33 -16.36 9.12 -17.66
C ILE A 33 -16.58 8.03 -18.69
N ALA A 34 -17.71 8.12 -19.39
CA ALA A 34 -18.04 7.16 -20.43
C ALA A 34 -16.93 7.11 -21.49
N PRO A 35 -16.54 5.90 -21.95
CA PRO A 35 -15.50 5.75 -22.95
C PRO A 35 -15.88 6.48 -24.25
N ALA A 36 -14.87 6.94 -24.99
CA ALA A 36 -15.09 7.52 -26.30
C ALA A 36 -15.72 6.48 -27.23
N LYS A 37 -16.68 6.91 -28.04
CA LYS A 37 -17.31 6.02 -29.03
C LYS A 37 -16.31 5.70 -30.14
N GLU A 38 -16.22 4.43 -30.52
CA GLU A 38 -15.27 3.96 -31.52
C GLU A 38 -15.55 4.49 -32.93
N MET A 39 -16.82 4.59 -33.33
CA MET A 39 -17.23 5.03 -34.66
C MET A 39 -18.30 6.11 -34.61
N PHE A 40 -18.06 7.21 -35.32
CA PHE A 40 -19.03 8.30 -35.50
C PHE A 40 -19.65 8.18 -36.89
N ALA A 41 -20.98 8.06 -36.94
CA ALA A 41 -21.71 7.86 -38.20
C ALA A 41 -21.84 9.15 -39.06
N HIS A 42 -21.50 10.31 -38.51
CA HIS A 42 -21.73 11.63 -39.11
C HIS A 42 -20.45 12.48 -39.13
N VAL A 43 -19.35 11.90 -39.61
CA VAL A 43 -18.13 12.66 -39.88
C VAL A 43 -18.26 13.29 -41.26
N GLN A 44 -18.49 14.59 -41.30
CA GLN A 44 -18.48 15.38 -42.54
C GLN A 44 -17.05 15.43 -43.11
N GLY A 45 -16.90 15.48 -44.43
CA GLY A 45 -15.59 15.55 -45.10
C GLY A 45 -14.71 16.70 -44.61
N SER A 46 -13.39 16.50 -44.63
CA SER A 46 -12.40 17.40 -44.02
C SER A 46 -12.35 18.83 -44.60
N SER A 47 -12.85 19.02 -45.82
CA SER A 47 -12.90 20.31 -46.50
C SER A 47 -14.27 21.00 -46.44
N ALA A 48 -15.28 20.33 -45.89
CA ALA A 48 -16.60 20.92 -45.80
C ALA A 48 -16.67 21.92 -44.62
N GLY A 49 -17.43 22.99 -44.80
CA GLY A 49 -17.44 24.14 -43.88
C GLY A 49 -18.01 23.83 -42.49
N ALA A 50 -17.88 24.79 -41.57
CA ALA A 50 -18.45 24.69 -40.23
C ALA A 50 -19.99 24.72 -40.29
N GLY A 51 -20.63 23.63 -39.89
CA GLY A 51 -22.08 23.56 -39.73
C GLY A 51 -22.56 24.25 -38.45
N SER A 52 -23.86 24.57 -38.37
CA SER A 52 -24.46 25.22 -37.20
C SER A 52 -24.40 24.38 -35.91
N GLY A 53 -24.29 23.06 -36.03
CA GLY A 53 -24.18 22.13 -34.91
C GLY A 53 -22.75 21.93 -34.38
N GLU A 54 -21.73 22.36 -35.13
CA GLU A 54 -20.32 22.06 -34.80
C GLU A 54 -19.89 22.70 -33.48
N PHE A 55 -20.41 23.91 -33.19
CA PHE A 55 -20.16 24.57 -31.91
C PHE A 55 -20.60 23.73 -30.71
N HIS A 56 -21.74 23.07 -30.80
CA HIS A 56 -22.25 22.23 -29.71
C HIS A 56 -21.46 20.93 -29.58
N VAL A 57 -21.01 20.35 -30.69
CA VAL A 57 -20.13 19.18 -30.69
C VAL A 57 -18.83 19.50 -29.96
N TYR A 58 -18.17 20.61 -30.32
CA TYR A 58 -16.96 21.08 -29.65
C TYR A 58 -17.18 21.39 -28.16
N LYS A 59 -18.28 22.08 -27.81
CA LYS A 59 -18.59 22.38 -26.40
C LYS A 59 -18.74 21.10 -25.56
N GLN A 60 -19.41 20.08 -26.10
CA GLN A 60 -19.60 18.80 -25.41
C GLN A 60 -18.30 18.01 -25.34
N SER A 61 -17.52 17.94 -26.42
CA SER A 61 -16.24 17.21 -26.45
C SER A 61 -15.23 17.85 -25.50
N ARG A 62 -15.11 19.19 -25.49
CA ARG A 62 -14.20 19.91 -24.61
C ARG A 62 -14.59 19.78 -23.14
N ARG A 63 -15.88 19.79 -22.82
CA ARG A 63 -16.34 19.54 -21.45
C ARG A 63 -15.98 18.12 -20.98
N ARG A 64 -16.26 17.11 -21.81
CA ARG A 64 -15.88 15.72 -21.51
C ARG A 64 -14.37 15.56 -21.32
N GLU A 65 -13.58 16.24 -22.14
CA GLU A 65 -12.12 16.18 -22.04
C GLU A 65 -11.59 16.85 -20.77
N TYR A 66 -12.16 17.99 -20.38
CA TYR A 66 -11.82 18.63 -19.11
C TYR A 66 -12.17 17.78 -17.90
N ASP A 67 -13.37 17.20 -17.89
CA ASP A 67 -13.78 16.28 -16.83
C ASP A 67 -12.79 15.09 -16.78
N ARG A 68 -12.32 14.60 -17.94
CA ARG A 68 -11.38 13.47 -18.05
C ARG A 68 -10.00 13.79 -17.51
N VAL A 69 -9.45 14.94 -17.89
CA VAL A 69 -8.16 15.40 -17.37
C VAL A 69 -8.25 15.64 -15.87
N GLN A 70 -9.34 16.26 -15.39
CA GLN A 70 -9.55 16.49 -13.96
C GLN A 70 -9.61 15.19 -13.17
N LEU A 71 -10.37 14.20 -13.64
CA LEU A 71 -10.46 12.89 -12.99
C LEU A 71 -9.09 12.20 -12.89
N MET A 72 -8.32 12.20 -13.99
CA MET A 72 -6.98 11.63 -14.02
C MET A 72 -6.01 12.35 -13.07
N GLU A 73 -6.11 13.67 -12.95
CA GLU A 73 -5.32 14.45 -12.00
C GLU A 73 -5.72 14.17 -10.55
N GLU A 74 -7.01 14.03 -10.27
CA GLU A 74 -7.54 13.68 -8.95
C GLU A 74 -7.05 12.29 -8.52
N GLU A 75 -7.17 11.29 -9.39
CA GLU A 75 -6.66 9.93 -9.17
C GLU A 75 -5.16 9.94 -8.88
N ARG A 76 -4.36 10.63 -9.70
CA ARG A 76 -2.91 10.76 -9.46
C ARG A 76 -2.61 11.37 -8.09
N ARG A 77 -3.36 12.39 -7.67
CA ARG A 77 -3.18 13.03 -6.35
C ARG A 77 -3.57 12.09 -5.22
N GLU A 78 -4.65 11.32 -5.37
CA GLU A 78 -5.08 10.34 -4.38
C GLU A 78 -4.08 9.19 -4.24
N GLU A 79 -3.58 8.66 -5.34
CA GLU A 79 -2.56 7.61 -5.36
C GLU A 79 -1.26 8.06 -4.69
N ALA A 80 -0.79 9.28 -5.00
CA ALA A 80 0.39 9.84 -4.35
C ALA A 80 0.19 9.96 -2.82
N ARG A 81 -0.95 10.49 -2.38
CA ARG A 81 -1.28 10.59 -0.94
C ARG A 81 -1.39 9.22 -0.26
N ALA A 82 -1.99 8.24 -0.93
CA ALA A 82 -2.12 6.89 -0.42
C ALA A 82 -0.75 6.21 -0.27
N ALA A 83 0.13 6.36 -1.27
CA ALA A 83 1.49 5.84 -1.23
C ALA A 83 2.33 6.48 -0.10
N GLU A 84 2.27 7.81 0.05
CA GLU A 84 2.92 8.52 1.16
C GLU A 84 2.41 8.06 2.53
N PHE A 85 1.09 7.89 2.65
CA PHE A 85 0.47 7.41 3.89
C PHE A 85 0.92 5.99 4.23
N GLU A 86 0.95 5.09 3.25
CA GLU A 86 1.38 3.70 3.44
C GLU A 86 2.86 3.61 3.81
N GLN A 87 3.72 4.37 3.14
CA GLN A 87 5.14 4.46 3.50
C GLN A 87 5.30 4.93 4.95
N ARG A 88 4.64 6.03 5.32
CA ARG A 88 4.69 6.57 6.69
C ARG A 88 4.12 5.60 7.72
N ARG A 89 3.09 4.83 7.38
CA ARG A 89 2.54 3.77 8.25
C ARG A 89 3.56 2.66 8.45
N ARG A 90 4.15 2.15 7.37
CA ARG A 90 5.14 1.07 7.40
C ARG A 90 6.39 1.45 8.19
N GLU A 91 6.87 2.69 8.06
CA GLU A 91 7.99 3.20 8.85
C GLU A 91 7.68 3.21 10.35
N ARG A 92 6.50 3.70 10.74
CA ARG A 92 6.09 3.71 12.16
C ARG A 92 5.94 2.30 12.72
N GLU A 93 5.36 1.39 11.95
CA GLU A 93 5.23 -0.02 12.31
C GLU A 93 6.60 -0.69 12.46
N ALA A 94 7.53 -0.44 11.54
CA ALA A 94 8.90 -0.96 11.62
C ALA A 94 9.65 -0.43 12.86
N VAL A 95 9.51 0.86 13.18
CA VAL A 95 10.11 1.45 14.39
C VAL A 95 9.48 0.88 15.66
N ALA A 96 8.16 0.68 15.67
CA ALA A 96 7.47 0.03 16.78
C ALA A 96 7.95 -1.41 16.95
N GLU A 97 8.04 -2.18 15.87
CA GLU A 97 8.47 -3.59 15.90
C GLU A 97 9.95 -3.75 16.28
N ALA A 98 10.82 -2.83 15.87
CA ALA A 98 12.21 -2.79 16.31
C ALA A 98 12.33 -2.55 17.82
N LYS A 99 11.47 -1.70 18.40
CA LYS A 99 11.44 -1.45 19.85
C LYS A 99 10.85 -2.65 20.60
N THR A 100 9.75 -3.22 20.13
CA THR A 100 9.08 -4.37 20.76
C THR A 100 9.97 -5.61 20.71
N SER A 101 10.60 -5.92 19.58
CA SER A 101 11.52 -7.05 19.41
C SER A 101 12.76 -6.93 20.30
N LYS A 102 13.39 -5.75 20.37
CA LYS A 102 14.52 -5.49 21.29
C LYS A 102 14.13 -5.73 22.75
N ASN A 103 12.95 -5.26 23.16
CA ASN A 103 12.46 -5.45 24.52
C ASN A 103 12.06 -6.91 24.80
N ARG A 104 11.44 -7.59 23.81
CA ARG A 104 11.11 -9.02 23.86
C ARG A 104 12.37 -9.87 24.02
N ASN A 105 13.41 -9.60 23.24
CA ASN A 105 14.70 -10.30 23.32
C ASN A 105 15.36 -10.11 24.69
N ARG A 106 15.36 -8.87 25.22
CA ARG A 106 15.84 -8.59 26.59
C ARG A 106 15.06 -9.38 27.65
N ARG A 107 13.73 -9.49 27.51
CA ARG A 107 12.89 -10.27 28.44
C ARG A 107 13.15 -11.76 28.33
N ASN A 108 13.30 -12.29 27.11
CA ASN A 108 13.56 -13.70 26.87
C ASN A 108 14.93 -14.13 27.42
N LYS A 109 15.98 -13.32 27.22
CA LYS A 109 17.30 -13.57 27.84
C LYS A 109 17.24 -13.60 29.37
N ARG A 110 16.47 -12.68 29.98
CA ARG A 110 16.25 -12.69 31.45
C ARG A 110 15.44 -13.90 31.91
N LYS A 111 14.45 -14.36 31.13
CA LYS A 111 13.67 -15.57 31.43
C LYS A 111 14.53 -16.83 31.35
N GLN A 112 15.31 -16.98 30.28
CA GLN A 112 16.25 -18.08 30.09
C GLN A 112 17.27 -18.11 31.23
N GLY A 113 17.93 -16.98 31.55
CA GLY A 113 18.88 -16.94 32.66
C GLY A 113 18.27 -17.29 34.02
N LYS A 114 17.00 -16.96 34.28
CA LYS A 114 16.28 -17.39 35.49
C LYS A 114 15.91 -18.87 35.47
N GLN A 115 15.51 -19.40 34.31
CA GLN A 115 15.26 -20.82 34.14
C GLN A 115 16.55 -21.62 34.37
N ASP A 116 17.66 -21.20 33.77
CA ASP A 116 18.98 -21.82 33.92
C ASP A 116 19.49 -21.76 35.37
N ALA A 117 19.24 -20.64 36.08
CA ALA A 117 19.57 -20.54 37.50
C ALA A 117 18.72 -21.51 38.35
N LYS A 118 17.42 -21.60 38.07
CA LYS A 118 16.50 -22.51 38.77
C LYS A 118 16.84 -23.99 38.51
N THR A 119 17.19 -24.38 37.28
CA THR A 119 17.65 -25.75 36.99
C THR A 119 19.02 -26.04 37.59
N LYS A 120 19.91 -25.05 37.70
CA LYS A 120 21.18 -25.22 38.42
C LYS A 120 21.01 -25.33 39.93
N GLU A 121 20.04 -24.66 40.52
CA GLU A 121 19.69 -24.80 41.94
C GLU A 121 19.06 -26.16 42.22
N SER A 122 18.09 -26.61 41.42
CA SER A 122 17.52 -27.97 41.57
C SER A 122 18.57 -29.05 41.34
N ASN A 123 19.43 -28.91 40.33
CA ASN A 123 20.52 -29.85 40.12
C ASN A 123 21.58 -29.78 41.22
N LYS A 124 21.77 -28.66 41.92
CA LYS A 124 22.72 -28.59 43.05
C LYS A 124 22.21 -29.33 44.29
N GLU A 125 20.90 -29.35 44.52
CA GLU A 125 20.29 -30.17 45.55
C GLU A 125 20.49 -31.67 45.21
N ASP A 126 20.30 -32.06 43.95
CA ASP A 126 20.50 -33.45 43.48
C ASP A 126 21.99 -33.86 43.35
N ASP A 127 22.92 -32.94 43.04
CA ASP A 127 24.36 -33.23 42.86
C ASP A 127 25.09 -33.52 44.17
N THR A 128 24.55 -33.10 45.32
CA THR A 128 25.12 -33.46 46.63
C THR A 128 24.98 -34.95 46.93
N GLU A 129 24.02 -35.65 46.32
CA GLU A 129 23.87 -37.10 46.41
C GLU A 129 24.62 -37.86 45.30
N PHE A 130 24.81 -37.28 44.11
CA PHE A 130 25.43 -37.95 42.96
C PHE A 130 26.96 -37.80 42.86
N LYS A 131 27.58 -36.77 43.45
CA LYS A 131 29.05 -36.54 43.38
C LYS A 131 29.92 -37.57 44.11
N LYS A 132 29.35 -38.46 44.92
CA LYS A 132 30.10 -39.59 45.50
C LYS A 132 30.42 -40.72 44.50
N ARG A 133 29.94 -40.67 43.24
CA ARG A 133 29.93 -41.86 42.36
C ARG A 133 30.62 -41.76 40.98
N LYS A 134 31.31 -40.66 40.61
CA LYS A 134 31.86 -40.60 39.22
C LYS A 134 33.23 -39.93 39.09
N ILE A 135 34.26 -40.67 39.48
CA ILE A 135 35.62 -40.54 38.95
C ILE A 135 35.92 -41.86 38.24
N VAL A 136 35.85 -41.92 36.91
CA VAL A 136 36.68 -42.75 36.00
C VAL A 136 36.27 -42.39 34.55
N GLY A 137 37.25 -41.90 33.79
CA GLY A 137 37.44 -42.28 32.38
C GLY A 137 36.91 -41.33 31.29
N GLY A 138 37.86 -40.79 30.50
CA GLY A 138 37.66 -40.67 29.04
C GLY A 138 37.87 -39.27 28.44
N THR A 139 38.98 -39.12 27.71
CA THR A 139 39.46 -37.94 26.99
C THR A 139 39.04 -37.91 25.50
N LEU A 140 38.63 -36.73 25.01
CA LEU A 140 38.75 -36.14 23.63
C LEU A 140 38.01 -36.84 22.43
N PRO A 141 37.76 -36.16 21.27
CA PRO A 141 38.33 -34.89 20.77
C PRO A 141 37.36 -33.86 20.13
N ILE A 142 38.01 -32.76 19.73
CA ILE A 142 37.60 -31.55 18.98
C ILE A 142 37.07 -31.86 17.57
N SER A 143 36.07 -31.09 17.12
CA SER A 143 35.73 -30.92 15.69
C SER A 143 35.43 -29.44 15.40
N GLU A 144 36.35 -28.79 14.70
CA GLU A 144 36.16 -27.52 14.00
C GLU A 144 35.36 -27.79 12.72
N GLU A 145 34.25 -27.09 12.50
CA GLU A 145 33.66 -26.94 11.16
C GLU A 145 33.34 -25.48 10.88
N ASN A 146 34.06 -24.94 9.89
CA ASN A 146 33.72 -23.75 9.15
C ASN A 146 32.48 -24.03 8.28
N SER A 147 31.49 -23.14 8.29
CA SER A 147 30.51 -23.02 7.20
C SER A 147 30.29 -21.54 6.83
N GLU A 148 31.01 -21.16 5.77
CA GLU A 148 30.60 -20.37 4.61
C GLU A 148 29.38 -19.43 4.72
N LYS A 149 29.71 -18.14 4.71
CA LYS A 149 29.33 -17.16 3.65
C LYS A 149 27.85 -17.06 3.27
N ALA A 150 27.21 -16.02 3.82
CA ALA A 150 25.91 -15.51 3.39
C ALA A 150 25.88 -15.13 1.89
N PRO A 151 24.76 -15.35 1.17
CA PRO A 151 24.63 -14.95 -0.22
C PRO A 151 24.47 -13.43 -0.35
N ALA A 152 25.33 -12.84 -1.18
CA ALA A 152 25.27 -11.47 -1.61
C ALA A 152 23.98 -11.23 -2.42
N VAL A 153 23.25 -10.17 -2.05
CA VAL A 153 22.12 -9.63 -2.81
C VAL A 153 22.67 -9.02 -4.11
N PRO A 154 22.15 -9.37 -5.29
CA PRO A 154 22.61 -8.77 -6.54
C PRO A 154 22.22 -7.29 -6.61
N VAL A 155 23.21 -6.44 -6.83
CA VAL A 155 23.08 -5.04 -7.18
C VAL A 155 22.44 -4.97 -8.57
N VAL A 156 21.21 -4.46 -8.64
CA VAL A 156 20.52 -4.20 -9.91
C VAL A 156 21.14 -2.95 -10.54
N GLU A 157 21.72 -3.17 -11.73
CA GLU A 157 22.23 -2.17 -12.65
C GLU A 157 21.17 -1.12 -12.99
N LYS A 158 21.59 0.15 -12.94
CA LYS A 158 20.81 1.28 -13.42
C LYS A 158 20.85 1.29 -14.96
N THR A 159 19.79 0.83 -15.60
CA THR A 159 19.54 1.11 -17.02
C THR A 159 18.89 2.48 -17.17
N GLU A 160 19.73 3.42 -17.63
CA GLU A 160 19.46 4.45 -18.65
C GLU A 160 18.06 5.08 -18.70
N THR A 161 18.04 6.36 -18.33
CA THR A 161 16.98 7.34 -18.60
C THR A 161 16.68 7.45 -20.10
N PRO A 162 15.41 7.50 -20.55
CA PRO A 162 15.11 7.95 -21.89
C PRO A 162 15.46 9.44 -22.02
N THR A 163 16.24 9.75 -23.04
CA THR A 163 16.64 11.08 -23.46
C THR A 163 15.44 12.01 -23.63
N VAL A 164 15.47 13.13 -22.92
CA VAL A 164 14.58 14.27 -23.13
C VAL A 164 14.82 14.78 -24.55
N ALA A 165 13.81 14.65 -25.42
CA ALA A 165 13.80 15.30 -26.71
C ALA A 165 13.86 16.82 -26.47
N THR A 166 14.95 17.43 -26.89
CA THR A 166 15.17 18.88 -26.87
C THR A 166 14.04 19.55 -27.63
N GLU A 167 13.27 20.38 -26.93
CA GLU A 167 12.26 21.25 -27.52
C GLU A 167 12.96 22.22 -28.48
N ASN A 168 12.61 22.17 -29.76
CA ASN A 168 12.93 23.26 -30.69
C ASN A 168 11.96 24.40 -30.39
N PRO A 169 12.41 25.58 -29.91
CA PRO A 169 11.50 26.70 -29.74
C PRO A 169 11.02 27.16 -31.13
N ILE A 170 9.71 27.11 -31.34
CA ILE A 170 9.05 27.72 -32.50
C ILE A 170 9.22 29.23 -32.35
N THR A 171 10.19 29.82 -33.06
CA THR A 171 10.29 31.26 -33.22
C THR A 171 9.19 31.72 -34.17
N VAL A 172 8.23 32.48 -33.65
CA VAL A 172 7.29 33.26 -34.46
C VAL A 172 8.09 34.33 -35.19
N VAL A 173 8.21 34.19 -36.51
CA VAL A 173 8.72 35.26 -37.38
C VAL A 173 7.58 36.26 -37.56
N GLU A 174 7.71 37.44 -36.94
CA GLU A 174 6.86 38.59 -37.22
C GLU A 174 7.30 39.22 -38.55
N ASP A 175 6.64 38.82 -39.64
CA ASP A 175 6.80 39.51 -40.93
C ASP A 175 6.13 40.88 -40.85
N SER A 176 6.95 41.89 -40.55
CA SER A 176 6.64 43.30 -40.78
C SER A 176 6.97 43.65 -42.24
N SER A 177 6.05 44.39 -42.90
CA SER A 177 6.08 44.90 -44.29
C SER A 177 5.81 43.81 -45.36
N TRP A 178 4.79 43.91 -46.21
CA TRP A 178 4.32 45.02 -47.07
C TRP A 178 2.79 45.10 -47.16
#